data_AF-A0A7Z9WWP2-F1
#
_entry.id   AF-A0A7Z9WWP2-F1
#
_cell.length_a   1.000
_cell.length_b   1.000
_cell.length_c   1.000
_cell.angle_alpha   90.00
_cell.angle_beta   90.00
_cell.angle_gamma   90.00
#
_symmetry.space_group_name_H-M   'P 1'
#
loop_
_entity.id
_entity.type
_entity.pdbx_description
1 polymer ?
#
loop_
_entity_poly.entity_id
_entity_poly.type
_entity_poly.pdbx_seq_one_letter_code
_entity_poly.pdbx_strand_id
1 'polypeptide(L)'
;MEEVKEKNSPRGEQFRDYLRKQALVKGLAPVLPGKDFRKWDASGWFGEKLPITATQNVYRSTGRITDLHAVVEKPEGIALKEFLDSPKIVMDNLLKAISFTRQVGAEKIPITSLGEPERTSFVQDKLGRNWISSLWTLPYSDMFVYSSCLPFPKGVICLVDTKPNSNQKYGYFDAMHDGYNELVVGYVGEVNDWEEYFSLGEKYLPEIFHNAEIVKKDTNLKVKFKDFNIDFDNEKIKGDSSIHFHMGYSNEKLLAEDILLFEIFPVKGGKAQYRIQSFYEPGVFSSAKYKSKWDAVTNSTGDYSGKVINKGDKLVIKKVVESTKKEFTSIDDKKINKVFVTGCYQETSAEDVEKDCNAFFQSIDFL
;
A
#
# COMPACT_ATOMS: atom_id res chain seq x y z
N MET A 1 22.43 -23.10 -7.73
CA MET A 1 22.93 -21.76 -8.13
C MET A 1 21.78 -20.82 -8.47
N GLU A 2 20.77 -21.29 -9.21
CA GLU A 2 19.54 -20.55 -9.51
C GLU A 2 18.67 -20.29 -8.27
N GLU A 3 18.51 -21.30 -7.39
CA GLU A 3 17.86 -21.13 -6.08
C GLU A 3 18.52 -20.06 -5.19
N VAL A 4 19.84 -19.89 -5.28
CA VAL A 4 20.57 -18.85 -4.52
C VAL A 4 20.36 -17.46 -5.12
N LYS A 5 20.17 -17.37 -6.44
CA LYS A 5 19.84 -16.11 -7.13
C LYS A 5 18.39 -15.69 -6.93
N GLU A 6 17.46 -16.64 -6.84
CA GLU A 6 16.05 -16.38 -6.49
C GLU A 6 15.88 -16.10 -4.99
N LYS A 7 16.64 -16.74 -4.10
CA LYS A 7 16.57 -16.48 -2.65
C LYS A 7 16.98 -15.05 -2.26
N ASN A 8 17.83 -14.40 -3.05
CA ASN A 8 18.40 -13.08 -2.75
C ASN A 8 17.83 -11.98 -3.66
N SER A 9 16.49 -11.84 -3.70
CA SER A 9 15.73 -10.79 -4.40
C SER A 9 16.54 -9.49 -4.70
N PRO A 10 16.52 -8.88 -5.90
CA PRO A 10 15.50 -8.96 -6.97
C PRO A 10 16.15 -9.11 -8.38
N ARG A 11 16.78 -10.25 -8.70
CA ARG A 11 17.48 -10.43 -10.00
C ARG A 11 17.04 -11.63 -10.83
N GLY A 12 16.24 -12.52 -10.25
CA GLY A 12 15.74 -13.72 -10.91
C GLY A 12 14.73 -13.43 -12.03
N GLU A 13 14.68 -14.28 -13.05
CA GLU A 13 13.74 -14.11 -14.17
C GLU A 13 12.28 -14.25 -13.72
N GLN A 14 12.03 -15.06 -12.69
CA GLN A 14 10.69 -15.24 -12.15
C GLN A 14 10.22 -14.06 -11.30
N PHE A 15 11.12 -13.45 -10.52
CA PHE A 15 10.81 -12.20 -9.84
C PHE A 15 10.43 -11.11 -10.86
N ARG A 16 11.17 -11.04 -11.98
CA ARG A 16 10.85 -10.12 -13.08
C ARG A 16 9.51 -10.41 -13.75
N ASP A 17 9.11 -11.68 -13.88
CA ASP A 17 7.77 -12.02 -14.35
C ASP A 17 6.68 -11.58 -13.35
N TYR A 18 6.93 -11.74 -12.05
CA TYR A 18 6.05 -11.22 -11.01
C TYR A 18 5.84 -9.70 -11.12
N LEU A 19 6.89 -8.94 -11.47
CA LEU A 19 6.77 -7.50 -11.70
C LEU A 19 5.72 -7.15 -12.77
N ARG A 20 5.49 -8.03 -13.76
CA ARG A 20 4.47 -7.83 -14.82
C ARG A 20 3.05 -7.90 -14.28
N LYS A 21 2.82 -8.65 -13.21
CA LYS A 21 1.51 -8.80 -12.60
C LYS A 21 1.64 -9.06 -11.10
N GLN A 22 1.73 -7.97 -10.38
CA GLN A 22 1.87 -7.98 -8.93
C GLN A 22 0.51 -8.06 -8.24
N ALA A 23 0.51 -8.48 -6.97
CA ALA A 23 -0.69 -8.51 -6.16
C ALA A 23 -1.12 -7.10 -5.76
N LEU A 24 -2.43 -6.88 -5.67
CA LEU A 24 -3.00 -5.64 -5.14
C LEU A 24 -3.10 -5.77 -3.63
N VAL A 25 -2.34 -4.96 -2.90
CA VAL A 25 -2.22 -5.02 -1.44
C VAL A 25 -3.01 -3.87 -0.83
N LYS A 26 -3.65 -4.13 0.32
CA LYS A 26 -4.17 -3.10 1.22
C LYS A 26 -3.47 -3.23 2.57
N GLY A 27 -2.81 -2.18 3.03
CA GLY A 27 -1.92 -2.25 4.19
C GLY A 27 -0.54 -2.76 3.80
N LEU A 28 -0.10 -3.88 4.36
CA LEU A 28 1.26 -4.39 4.20
C LEU A 28 1.28 -5.84 3.73
N ALA A 29 2.18 -6.19 2.81
CA ALA A 29 2.42 -7.56 2.38
C ALA A 29 3.92 -7.85 2.27
N PRO A 30 4.43 -8.97 2.83
CA PRO A 30 5.74 -9.48 2.42
C PRO A 30 5.63 -10.12 1.03
N VAL A 31 6.65 -9.91 0.21
CA VAL A 31 6.81 -10.52 -1.11
C VAL A 31 7.71 -11.72 -0.98
N LEU A 32 7.17 -12.90 -1.27
CA LEU A 32 7.83 -14.15 -0.97
C LEU A 32 7.85 -15.07 -2.20
N PRO A 33 8.92 -15.85 -2.38
CA PRO A 33 8.89 -16.93 -3.35
C PRO A 33 7.90 -18.00 -2.89
N GLY A 34 7.23 -18.61 -3.87
CA GLY A 34 6.44 -19.82 -3.67
C GLY A 34 7.32 -20.98 -3.17
N LYS A 35 6.67 -22.02 -2.64
CA LYS A 35 7.36 -23.20 -2.06
C LYS A 35 8.37 -23.86 -3.00
N ASP A 36 8.12 -23.77 -4.31
CA ASP A 36 8.95 -24.34 -5.36
C ASP A 36 9.89 -23.33 -6.02
N PHE A 37 9.94 -22.08 -5.54
CA PHE A 37 10.68 -20.98 -6.17
C PHE A 37 10.38 -20.90 -7.67
N ARG A 38 9.11 -21.08 -8.07
CA ARG A 38 8.62 -20.92 -9.45
C ARG A 38 7.77 -19.69 -9.67
N LYS A 39 7.35 -19.06 -8.58
CA LYS A 39 6.51 -17.86 -8.59
C LYS A 39 6.86 -17.00 -7.39
N TRP A 40 6.61 -15.71 -7.52
CA TRP A 40 6.58 -14.79 -6.40
C TRP A 40 5.15 -14.40 -6.12
N ASP A 41 4.84 -14.19 -4.85
CA ASP A 41 3.51 -13.80 -4.43
C ASP A 41 3.58 -12.82 -3.26
N ALA A 42 2.57 -11.98 -3.16
CA ALA A 42 2.36 -11.09 -2.03
C ALA A 42 0.89 -11.20 -1.63
N SER A 43 0.65 -11.50 -0.37
CA SER A 43 -0.71 -11.65 0.16
C SER A 43 -0.84 -10.82 1.42
N GLY A 44 -1.13 -9.53 1.24
CA GLY A 44 -1.37 -8.61 2.35
C GLY A 44 -2.78 -8.06 2.30
N TRP A 45 -3.43 -8.15 3.45
CA TRP A 45 -4.63 -7.40 3.82
C TRP A 45 -4.35 -6.78 5.19
N PHE A 46 -5.19 -5.85 5.62
CA PHE A 46 -5.08 -5.21 6.94
C PHE A 46 -4.92 -6.21 8.11
N GLY A 47 -5.39 -7.45 7.95
CA GLY A 47 -5.36 -8.47 8.99
C GLY A 47 -6.65 -8.44 9.84
N GLU A 48 -6.55 -8.88 11.09
CA GLU A 48 -7.62 -8.85 12.07
C GLU A 48 -7.89 -7.41 12.52
N LYS A 49 -9.15 -6.96 12.41
CA LYS A 49 -9.58 -5.64 12.90
C LYS A 49 -9.89 -5.69 14.39
N LEU A 50 -9.25 -4.84 15.17
CA LEU A 50 -9.37 -4.68 16.61
C LEU A 50 -9.83 -3.24 16.94
N PRO A 51 -11.14 -3.02 17.20
CA PRO A 51 -11.65 -1.71 17.55
C PRO A 51 -11.08 -1.23 18.90
N ILE A 52 -10.60 0.02 18.95
CA ILE A 52 -10.27 0.72 20.21
C ILE A 52 -11.47 1.58 20.63
N THR A 53 -12.07 2.28 19.66
CA THR A 53 -13.27 3.10 19.82
C THR A 53 -14.24 2.81 18.67
N ALA A 54 -15.35 3.57 18.57
CA ALA A 54 -16.28 3.47 17.45
C ALA A 54 -15.65 3.87 16.09
N THR A 55 -14.66 4.76 16.12
CA THR A 55 -14.05 5.39 14.92
C THR A 55 -12.58 4.99 14.71
N GLN A 56 -11.93 4.45 15.74
CA GLN A 56 -10.51 4.10 15.74
C GLN A 56 -10.29 2.59 15.88
N ASN A 57 -9.39 2.05 15.05
CA ASN A 57 -9.07 0.64 15.01
C ASN A 57 -7.56 0.40 14.93
N VAL A 58 -7.15 -0.76 15.42
CA VAL A 58 -5.88 -1.38 15.07
C VAL A 58 -6.18 -2.57 14.18
N TYR A 59 -5.38 -2.76 13.14
CA TYR A 59 -5.42 -3.97 12.35
C TYR A 59 -4.14 -4.75 12.57
N ARG A 60 -4.24 -6.03 12.91
CA ARG A 60 -3.12 -6.88 13.29
C ARG A 60 -2.97 -8.02 12.29
N SER A 61 -1.75 -8.30 11.89
CA SER A 61 -1.40 -9.59 11.29
C SER A 61 -0.11 -10.14 11.89
N THR A 62 0.02 -11.47 11.89
CA THR A 62 1.28 -12.10 12.25
C THR A 62 2.31 -11.78 11.18
N GLY A 63 3.42 -11.17 11.57
CA GLY A 63 4.47 -10.85 10.63
C GLY A 63 5.24 -12.10 10.21
N ARG A 64 5.82 -12.04 9.01
CA ARG A 64 6.83 -13.01 8.56
C ARG A 64 8.25 -12.48 8.71
N ILE A 65 8.38 -11.16 8.81
CA ILE A 65 9.65 -10.46 9.04
C ILE A 65 9.80 -10.18 10.53
N THR A 66 8.76 -9.65 11.17
CA THR A 66 8.69 -9.43 12.63
C THR A 66 7.58 -10.25 13.28
N ASP A 67 7.53 -10.23 14.61
CA ASP A 67 6.52 -10.92 15.42
C ASP A 67 5.10 -10.39 15.11
N LEU A 68 4.98 -9.07 14.89
CA LEU A 68 3.72 -8.39 14.66
C LEU A 68 3.84 -7.37 13.52
N HIS A 69 2.86 -7.37 12.60
CA HIS A 69 2.59 -6.25 11.72
C HIS A 69 1.26 -5.62 12.14
N ALA A 70 1.22 -4.28 12.25
CA ALA A 70 0.01 -3.58 12.64
C ALA A 70 -0.23 -2.34 11.79
N VAL A 71 -1.50 -2.06 11.48
CA VAL A 71 -1.94 -0.73 11.08
C VAL A 71 -2.62 -0.10 12.28
N VAL A 72 -2.08 1.02 12.77
CA VAL A 72 -2.61 1.72 13.95
C VAL A 72 -3.23 3.02 13.47
N GLU A 73 -4.56 3.12 13.52
CA GLU A 73 -5.26 4.36 13.19
C GLU A 73 -4.98 5.42 14.26
N LYS A 74 -4.73 6.66 13.83
CA LYS A 74 -4.55 7.78 14.76
C LYS A 74 -5.84 8.04 15.55
N PRO A 75 -5.76 8.45 16.83
CA PRO A 75 -6.93 8.87 17.57
C PRO A 75 -7.62 10.09 16.95
N GLU A 76 -8.93 10.19 17.16
CA GLU A 76 -9.70 11.36 16.74
C GLU A 76 -9.19 12.64 17.43
N GLY A 77 -9.14 13.74 16.70
CA GLY A 77 -8.64 15.03 17.20
C GLY A 77 -7.11 15.16 17.27
N ILE A 78 -6.35 14.09 17.00
CA ILE A 78 -4.88 14.16 16.89
C ILE A 78 -4.49 14.33 15.42
N ALA A 79 -3.65 15.32 15.14
CA ALA A 79 -3.07 15.51 13.82
C ALA A 79 -2.10 14.35 13.50
N LEU A 80 -2.10 13.87 12.27
CA LEU A 80 -1.24 12.78 11.81
C LEU A 80 0.23 13.08 12.08
N LYS A 81 0.67 14.32 11.85
CA LYS A 81 2.04 14.73 12.15
C LYS A 81 2.39 14.59 13.65
N GLU A 82 1.49 15.01 14.54
CA GLU A 82 1.67 14.85 15.99
C GLU A 82 1.73 13.38 16.38
N PHE A 83 0.87 12.56 15.79
CA PHE A 83 0.86 11.10 15.99
C PHE A 83 2.18 10.45 15.53
N LEU A 84 2.72 10.86 14.38
CA LEU A 84 4.00 10.38 13.84
C LEU A 84 5.21 10.84 14.66
N ASP A 85 5.15 12.05 15.19
CA ASP A 85 6.22 12.63 16.03
C ASP A 85 6.24 12.05 17.45
N SER A 86 5.23 11.26 17.84
CA SER A 86 5.16 10.60 19.14
C SER A 86 5.05 9.07 19.03
N PRO A 87 6.19 8.35 18.98
CA PRO A 87 6.21 6.89 19.02
C PRO A 87 5.53 6.31 20.26
N LYS A 88 5.53 7.04 21.38
CA LYS A 88 4.78 6.68 22.58
C LYS A 88 3.27 6.62 22.30
N ILE A 89 2.69 7.64 21.66
CA ILE A 89 1.25 7.64 21.36
C ILE A 89 0.90 6.47 20.42
N VAL A 90 1.75 6.20 19.41
CA VAL A 90 1.58 5.03 18.53
C VAL A 90 1.57 3.73 19.32
N MET A 91 2.58 3.51 20.16
CA MET A 91 2.74 2.27 20.94
C MET A 91 1.61 2.11 21.97
N ASP A 92 1.22 3.17 22.67
CA ASP A 92 0.12 3.12 23.64
C ASP A 92 -1.21 2.74 22.96
N ASN A 93 -1.48 3.24 21.74
CA ASN A 93 -2.67 2.85 20.98
C ASN A 93 -2.59 1.39 20.52
N LEU A 94 -1.41 0.91 20.11
CA LEU A 94 -1.21 -0.50 19.80
C LEU A 94 -1.51 -1.40 21.01
N LEU A 95 -1.02 -1.03 22.19
CA LEU A 95 -1.17 -1.78 23.44
C LEU A 95 -2.60 -1.77 24.00
N LYS A 96 -3.42 -0.77 23.67
CA LYS A 96 -4.86 -0.80 23.96
C LYS A 96 -5.59 -1.92 23.22
N ALA A 97 -5.18 -2.22 21.99
CA ALA A 97 -5.82 -3.22 21.16
C ALA A 97 -5.19 -4.61 21.31
N ILE A 98 -3.88 -4.68 21.54
CA ILE A 98 -3.12 -5.92 21.58
C ILE A 98 -2.57 -6.15 22.99
N SER A 99 -3.00 -7.25 23.61
CA SER A 99 -2.57 -7.63 24.95
C SER A 99 -1.06 -7.94 24.99
N PHE A 100 -0.29 -7.03 25.59
CA PHE A 100 1.10 -7.25 26.00
C PHE A 100 1.13 -7.37 27.52
N THR A 101 1.72 -8.44 28.06
CA THR A 101 1.68 -8.72 29.50
C THR A 101 3.07 -9.03 30.02
N ARG A 102 3.36 -8.63 31.27
CA ARG A 102 4.50 -9.12 32.04
C ARG A 102 4.05 -10.10 33.12
N GLN A 103 4.88 -11.09 33.41
CA GLN A 103 4.65 -12.02 34.51
C GLN A 103 5.17 -11.41 35.81
N VAL A 104 4.35 -11.40 36.87
CA VAL A 104 4.75 -11.04 38.24
C VAL A 104 4.26 -12.15 39.17
N GLY A 105 5.17 -13.02 39.60
CA GLY A 105 4.80 -14.24 40.31
C GLY A 105 3.92 -15.15 39.43
N ALA A 106 2.70 -15.44 39.89
CA ALA A 106 1.71 -16.20 39.12
C ALA A 106 0.81 -15.33 38.23
N GLU A 107 0.86 -14.01 38.36
CA GLU A 107 -0.05 -13.09 37.68
C GLU A 107 0.52 -12.58 36.34
N LYS A 108 -0.37 -12.39 35.37
CA LYS A 108 -0.08 -11.70 34.11
C LYS A 108 -0.62 -10.29 34.19
N ILE A 109 0.29 -9.32 34.32
CA ILE A 109 -0.06 -7.91 34.43
C ILE A 109 -0.02 -7.28 33.03
N PRO A 110 -1.13 -6.71 32.52
CA PRO A 110 -1.14 -6.02 31.24
C PRO A 110 -0.25 -4.77 31.29
N ILE A 111 0.50 -4.57 30.22
CA ILE A 111 1.32 -3.39 30.01
C ILE A 111 0.56 -2.49 29.03
N THR A 112 0.11 -1.34 29.53
CA THR A 112 -0.69 -0.38 28.75
C THR A 112 0.15 0.76 28.17
N SER A 113 1.43 0.87 28.56
CA SER A 113 2.39 1.82 28.02
C SER A 113 3.82 1.34 28.26
N LEU A 114 4.71 1.61 27.30
CA LEU A 114 6.16 1.42 27.45
C LEU A 114 6.90 2.71 27.83
N GLY A 115 6.18 3.84 27.95
CA GLY A 115 6.80 5.16 28.09
C GLY A 115 7.44 5.65 26.78
N GLU A 116 8.31 6.65 26.90
CA GLU A 116 9.10 7.14 25.77
C GLU A 116 10.14 6.10 25.33
N PRO A 117 10.40 5.96 24.01
CA PRO A 117 11.50 5.12 23.54
C PRO A 117 12.85 5.70 23.98
N GLU A 118 13.81 4.82 24.21
CA GLU A 118 15.20 5.20 24.48
C GLU A 118 15.88 5.79 23.26
N ARG A 119 15.47 5.33 22.07
CA ARG A 119 16.01 5.79 20.79
C ARG A 119 14.91 5.83 19.75
N THR A 120 14.88 6.93 19.00
CA THR A 120 14.09 7.07 17.77
C THR A 120 14.99 7.52 16.63
N SER A 121 14.77 6.97 15.43
CA SER A 121 15.54 7.31 14.24
C SER A 121 14.67 7.24 12.98
N PHE A 122 15.00 8.07 11.99
CA PHE A 122 14.46 7.95 10.63
C PHE A 122 15.39 7.07 9.80
N VAL A 123 14.82 6.10 9.08
CA VAL A 123 15.56 5.18 8.20
C VAL A 123 14.87 5.18 6.85
N GLN A 124 15.56 5.68 5.82
CA GLN A 124 15.08 5.57 4.45
C GLN A 124 15.50 4.22 3.88
N ASP A 125 14.56 3.44 3.36
CA ASP A 125 14.88 2.18 2.68
C ASP A 125 15.22 2.38 1.20
N LYS A 126 15.61 1.31 0.51
CA LYS A 126 16.03 1.40 -0.90
C LYS A 126 14.87 1.75 -1.84
N LEU A 127 13.62 1.54 -1.40
CA LEU A 127 12.39 1.91 -2.12
C LEU A 127 12.03 3.39 -1.95
N GLY A 128 12.80 4.13 -1.13
CA GLY A 128 12.59 5.56 -0.89
C GLY A 128 11.56 5.85 0.19
N ARG A 129 11.18 4.87 1.02
CA ARG A 129 10.20 5.05 2.11
C ARG A 129 10.91 5.41 3.41
N ASN A 130 10.34 6.35 4.15
CA ASN A 130 10.91 6.87 5.40
C ASN A 130 10.29 6.19 6.63
N TRP A 131 11.02 5.26 7.25
CA TRP A 131 10.61 4.54 8.44
C TRP A 131 10.97 5.31 9.71
N ILE A 132 10.04 5.37 10.66
CA ILE A 132 10.24 5.88 12.01
C ILE A 132 10.48 4.67 12.92
N SER A 133 11.74 4.44 13.28
CA SER A 133 12.14 3.32 14.13
C SER A 133 12.30 3.75 15.56
N SER A 134 11.80 2.95 16.51
CA SER A 134 11.85 3.25 17.95
C SER A 134 12.20 2.01 18.77
N LEU A 135 12.99 2.20 19.83
CA LEU A 135 13.49 1.14 20.71
C LEU A 135 13.12 1.42 22.16
N TRP A 136 12.52 0.44 22.84
CA TRP A 136 12.27 0.44 24.29
C TRP A 136 12.98 -0.77 24.90
N THR A 137 13.83 -0.61 25.91
CA THR A 137 14.28 -1.76 26.69
C THR A 137 13.26 -2.12 27.77
N LEU A 138 13.24 -3.40 28.11
CA LEU A 138 12.41 -3.98 29.16
C LEU A 138 13.35 -4.57 30.22
N PRO A 139 13.84 -3.75 31.18
CA PRO A 139 14.87 -4.18 32.13
C PRO A 139 14.44 -5.38 32.98
N TYR A 140 13.14 -5.52 33.23
CA TYR A 140 12.60 -6.61 34.05
C TYR A 140 12.71 -7.99 33.40
N SER A 141 12.99 -8.08 32.09
CA SER A 141 13.03 -9.35 31.35
C SER A 141 14.23 -9.50 30.42
N ASP A 142 15.21 -8.58 30.48
CA ASP A 142 16.35 -8.53 29.55
C ASP A 142 15.95 -8.61 28.06
N MET A 143 14.84 -7.93 27.72
CA MET A 143 14.33 -7.84 26.36
C MET A 143 14.30 -6.39 25.89
N PHE A 144 14.07 -6.20 24.59
CA PHE A 144 13.65 -4.93 24.03
C PHE A 144 12.44 -5.11 23.12
N VAL A 145 11.67 -4.04 22.98
CA VAL A 145 10.67 -3.86 21.94
C VAL A 145 11.25 -2.93 20.89
N TYR A 146 11.19 -3.34 19.63
CA TYR A 146 11.58 -2.50 18.50
C TYR A 146 10.37 -2.34 17.58
N SER A 147 10.04 -1.09 17.26
CA SER A 147 9.03 -0.78 16.24
C SER A 147 9.68 -0.06 15.07
N SER A 148 9.18 -0.29 13.87
CA SER A 148 9.51 0.51 12.69
C SER A 148 8.22 0.79 11.93
N CYS A 149 7.86 2.07 11.83
CA CYS A 149 6.56 2.49 11.33
C CYS A 149 6.69 3.37 10.09
N LEU A 150 5.84 3.13 9.10
CA LEU A 150 5.62 4.03 7.97
C LEU A 150 4.40 4.91 8.21
N PRO A 151 4.47 6.20 7.82
CA PRO A 151 3.29 7.02 7.68
C PRO A 151 2.23 6.37 6.79
N PHE A 152 0.98 6.51 7.17
CA PHE A 152 -0.18 6.01 6.45
C PHE A 152 -1.30 7.06 6.56
N PRO A 153 -2.16 7.27 5.54
CA PRO A 153 -3.11 8.38 5.56
C PRO A 153 -3.95 8.46 6.85
N LYS A 154 -4.40 7.31 7.36
CA LYS A 154 -5.20 7.23 8.59
C LYS A 154 -4.39 6.98 9.87
N GLY A 155 -3.05 6.96 9.82
CA GLY A 155 -2.20 6.65 10.98
C GLY A 155 -0.82 6.10 10.59
N VAL A 156 -0.49 4.89 11.03
CA VAL A 156 0.81 4.25 10.73
C VAL A 156 0.68 2.77 10.40
N ILE A 157 1.61 2.26 9.61
CA ILE A 157 1.86 0.82 9.45
C ILE A 157 3.16 0.49 10.18
N CYS A 158 3.12 -0.36 11.20
CA CYS A 158 4.25 -0.72 12.03
C CYS A 158 4.63 -2.20 11.90
N LEU A 159 5.93 -2.43 11.84
CA LEU A 159 6.58 -3.71 12.15
C LEU A 159 6.99 -3.65 13.62
N VAL A 160 6.61 -4.64 14.42
CA VAL A 160 6.93 -4.68 15.86
C VAL A 160 7.49 -6.04 16.22
N ASP A 161 8.59 -6.01 16.97
CA ASP A 161 9.32 -7.19 17.44
C ASP A 161 9.60 -7.07 18.93
N THR A 162 9.60 -8.22 19.63
CA THR A 162 10.09 -8.32 21.01
C THR A 162 11.21 -9.36 21.05
N LYS A 163 12.44 -8.94 21.34
CA LYS A 163 13.62 -9.83 21.29
C LYS A 163 14.48 -9.70 22.56
N PRO A 164 15.27 -10.73 22.90
CA PRO A 164 16.29 -10.62 23.96
C PRO A 164 17.33 -9.55 23.63
N ASN A 165 17.86 -8.86 24.64
CA ASN A 165 18.89 -7.83 24.45
C ASN A 165 20.17 -8.35 23.78
N SER A 166 20.46 -9.65 23.86
CA SER A 166 21.58 -10.26 23.14
C SER A 166 21.49 -10.07 21.62
N ASN A 167 20.29 -9.99 21.04
CA ASN A 167 20.08 -9.78 19.60
C ASN A 167 20.65 -8.44 19.10
N GLN A 168 20.75 -7.42 19.97
CA GLN A 168 21.33 -6.13 19.59
C GLN A 168 22.80 -6.25 19.14
N LYS A 169 23.51 -7.31 19.58
CA LYS A 169 24.92 -7.57 19.25
C LYS A 169 25.13 -8.34 17.94
N TYR A 170 24.06 -8.83 17.32
CA TYR A 170 24.13 -9.72 16.15
C TYR A 170 23.62 -9.07 14.85
N GLY A 171 23.79 -7.75 14.70
CA GLY A 171 23.37 -7.04 13.48
C GLY A 171 21.85 -7.04 13.26
N TYR A 172 21.07 -7.21 14.34
CA TYR A 172 19.60 -7.32 14.25
C TYR A 172 18.96 -6.12 13.53
N PHE A 173 19.40 -4.89 13.81
CA PHE A 173 18.85 -3.69 13.18
C PHE A 173 19.14 -3.63 11.68
N ASP A 174 20.34 -4.04 11.26
CA ASP A 174 20.71 -4.09 9.83
C ASP A 174 19.87 -5.12 9.08
N ALA A 175 19.70 -6.32 9.67
CA ALA A 175 18.84 -7.37 9.11
C ALA A 175 17.38 -6.91 8.98
N MET A 176 16.89 -6.17 9.97
CA MET A 176 15.56 -5.55 9.94
C MET A 176 15.43 -4.55 8.79
N HIS A 177 16.43 -3.68 8.61
CA HIS A 177 16.42 -2.65 7.55
C HIS A 177 16.50 -3.27 6.15
N ASP A 178 17.28 -4.34 5.98
CA ASP A 178 17.33 -5.07 4.72
C ASP A 178 15.97 -5.70 4.38
N GLY A 179 15.26 -6.22 5.39
CA GLY A 179 13.93 -6.80 5.25
C GLY A 179 12.85 -5.82 4.78
N TYR A 180 13.02 -4.51 4.97
CA TYR A 180 12.05 -3.51 4.48
C TYR A 180 11.85 -3.64 2.97
N ASN A 181 12.91 -3.94 2.23
CA ASN A 181 12.88 -4.04 0.78
C ASN A 181 12.00 -5.19 0.26
N GLU A 182 11.61 -6.13 1.13
CA GLU A 182 10.74 -7.27 0.81
C GLU A 182 9.25 -6.99 1.09
N LEU A 183 8.92 -5.76 1.48
CA LEU A 183 7.56 -5.34 1.80
C LEU A 183 6.94 -4.49 0.70
N VAL A 184 5.69 -4.76 0.36
CA VAL A 184 4.82 -3.91 -0.45
C VAL A 184 3.78 -3.27 0.44
N VAL A 185 3.52 -1.98 0.21
CA VAL A 185 2.55 -1.19 0.96
C VAL A 185 1.42 -0.73 0.04
N GLY A 186 0.17 -0.98 0.43
CA GLY A 186 -1.00 -0.37 -0.18
C GLY A 186 -1.60 0.66 0.77
N TYR A 187 -1.70 1.90 0.31
CA TYR A 187 -2.20 3.02 1.10
C TYR A 187 -3.70 3.19 0.91
N VAL A 188 -4.42 3.37 2.02
CA VAL A 188 -5.88 3.56 2.03
C VAL A 188 -6.20 4.67 3.02
N GLY A 189 -7.09 5.56 2.63
CA GLY A 189 -7.56 6.65 3.47
C GLY A 189 -8.82 7.27 2.91
N GLU A 190 -9.48 8.08 3.72
CA GLU A 190 -10.53 8.99 3.27
C GLU A 190 -9.91 10.22 2.59
N VAL A 191 -10.67 10.98 1.80
CA VAL A 191 -10.15 12.18 1.11
C VAL A 191 -9.48 13.15 2.11
N ASN A 192 -10.10 13.36 3.27
CA ASN A 192 -9.53 14.21 4.32
C ASN A 192 -8.21 13.64 4.88
N ASP A 193 -8.09 12.31 5.00
CA ASP A 193 -6.85 11.66 5.45
C ASP A 193 -5.72 11.89 4.45
N TRP A 194 -6.03 11.89 3.15
CA TRP A 194 -5.05 12.09 2.07
C TRP A 194 -4.55 13.53 1.98
N GLU A 195 -5.42 14.52 2.19
CA GLU A 195 -5.04 15.93 2.31
C GLU A 195 -4.03 16.13 3.45
N GLU A 196 -4.32 15.55 4.62
CA GLU A 196 -3.41 15.59 5.76
C GLU A 196 -2.10 14.83 5.49
N TYR A 197 -2.17 13.65 4.88
CA TYR A 197 -1.01 12.83 4.54
C TYR A 197 -0.02 13.55 3.63
N PHE A 198 -0.49 14.13 2.52
CA PHE A 198 0.40 14.82 1.58
C PHE A 198 0.96 16.14 2.14
N SER A 199 0.35 16.70 3.19
CA SER A 199 0.88 17.87 3.90
C SER A 199 2.11 17.57 4.78
N LEU A 200 2.45 16.29 5.03
CA LEU A 200 3.56 15.91 5.90
C LEU A 200 4.94 16.30 5.34
N GLY A 201 5.07 16.40 4.02
CA GLY A 201 6.33 16.74 3.33
C GLY A 201 7.34 15.58 3.25
N GLU A 202 8.47 15.85 2.58
CA GLU A 202 9.45 14.83 2.16
C GLU A 202 10.10 14.06 3.30
N LYS A 203 10.14 14.63 4.51
CA LYS A 203 10.66 13.96 5.72
C LYS A 203 9.91 12.67 6.04
N TYR A 204 8.60 12.62 5.78
CA TYR A 204 7.74 11.49 6.10
C TYR A 204 7.31 10.73 4.86
N LEU A 205 7.04 11.45 3.76
CA LEU A 205 6.52 10.84 2.56
C LEU A 205 7.57 9.98 1.83
N PRO A 206 7.20 8.80 1.33
CA PRO A 206 7.97 8.07 0.33
C PRO A 206 8.32 8.95 -0.89
N GLU A 207 9.46 8.69 -1.51
CA GLU A 207 9.92 9.43 -2.71
C GLU A 207 8.87 9.49 -3.82
N ILE A 208 8.09 8.42 -4.03
CA ILE A 208 7.05 8.39 -5.07
C ILE A 208 5.91 9.39 -4.82
N PHE A 209 5.75 9.85 -3.59
CA PHE A 209 4.76 10.84 -3.19
C PHE A 209 5.34 12.25 -3.05
N HIS A 210 6.64 12.46 -3.30
CA HIS A 210 7.19 13.80 -3.39
C HIS A 210 6.54 14.49 -4.60
N ASN A 211 5.77 15.56 -4.37
CA ASN A 211 4.90 16.27 -5.34
C ASN A 211 3.53 15.63 -5.65
N ALA A 212 3.14 14.58 -4.94
CA ALA A 212 1.76 14.10 -5.00
C ALA A 212 0.84 15.03 -4.19
N GLU A 213 -0.40 15.17 -4.65
CA GLU A 213 -1.39 16.03 -4.01
C GLU A 213 -2.79 15.41 -4.19
N ILE A 214 -3.60 15.48 -3.14
CA ILE A 214 -5.04 15.27 -3.23
C ILE A 214 -5.67 16.45 -2.51
N VAL A 215 -6.54 17.18 -3.22
CA VAL A 215 -7.26 18.33 -2.68
C VAL A 215 -8.69 18.29 -3.17
N LYS A 216 -9.63 18.52 -2.26
CA LYS A 216 -11.05 18.63 -2.57
C LYS A 216 -11.55 20.04 -2.28
N LYS A 217 -12.20 20.65 -3.27
CA LYS A 217 -12.88 21.94 -3.14
C LYS A 217 -14.30 21.79 -3.64
N ASP A 218 -15.27 21.99 -2.75
CA ASP A 218 -16.69 21.77 -3.04
C ASP A 218 -16.94 20.39 -3.64
N THR A 219 -17.34 20.29 -4.90
CA THR A 219 -17.62 19.03 -5.61
C THR A 219 -16.43 18.54 -6.43
N ASN A 220 -15.39 19.36 -6.57
CA ASN A 220 -14.23 19.09 -7.39
C ASN A 220 -13.11 18.40 -6.59
N LEU A 221 -12.68 17.23 -7.06
CA LEU A 221 -11.53 16.49 -6.54
C LEU A 221 -10.35 16.64 -7.51
N LYS A 222 -9.25 17.18 -7.01
CA LYS A 222 -7.97 17.22 -7.72
C LYS A 222 -7.02 16.17 -7.17
N VAL A 223 -6.42 15.40 -8.06
CA VAL A 223 -5.37 14.44 -7.74
C VAL A 223 -4.18 14.74 -8.64
N LYS A 224 -3.02 14.95 -8.05
CA LYS A 224 -1.74 15.04 -8.77
C LYS A 224 -0.89 13.86 -8.36
N PHE A 225 -0.44 13.10 -9.35
CA PHE A 225 0.47 12.00 -9.14
C PHE A 225 1.47 11.94 -10.30
N LYS A 226 2.59 11.23 -10.11
CA LYS A 226 3.71 11.21 -11.06
C LYS A 226 3.28 10.93 -12.51
N ASP A 227 2.38 9.98 -12.71
CA ASP A 227 1.99 9.48 -14.04
C ASP A 227 0.67 10.11 -14.56
N PHE A 228 -0.08 10.81 -13.71
CA PHE A 228 -1.38 11.38 -14.10
C PHE A 228 -1.86 12.48 -13.15
N ASN A 229 -2.68 13.38 -13.68
CA ASN A 229 -3.49 14.34 -12.95
C ASN A 229 -4.98 14.04 -13.15
N ILE A 230 -5.79 14.37 -12.16
CA ILE A 230 -7.25 14.26 -12.20
C ILE A 230 -7.83 15.60 -11.76
N ASP A 231 -8.77 16.14 -12.53
CA ASP A 231 -9.59 17.30 -12.16
C ASP A 231 -11.06 16.93 -12.34
N PHE A 232 -11.64 16.27 -11.34
CA PHE A 232 -12.92 15.58 -11.46
C PHE A 232 -14.01 16.22 -10.59
N ASP A 233 -15.02 16.76 -11.25
CA ASP A 233 -16.21 17.30 -10.59
C ASP A 233 -17.25 16.19 -10.36
N ASN A 234 -17.50 15.84 -9.10
CA ASN A 234 -18.46 14.82 -8.72
C ASN A 234 -19.02 15.05 -7.31
N GLU A 235 -20.30 15.44 -7.23
CA GLU A 235 -20.99 15.74 -5.97
C GLU A 235 -21.09 14.56 -4.99
N LYS A 236 -20.96 13.32 -5.48
CA LYS A 236 -21.00 12.12 -4.64
C LYS A 236 -19.73 12.00 -3.81
N ILE A 237 -18.59 12.50 -4.31
CA ILE A 237 -17.31 12.48 -3.60
C ILE A 237 -17.37 13.50 -2.46
N LYS A 238 -17.09 13.04 -1.25
CA LYS A 238 -17.08 13.78 0.02
C LYS A 238 -15.76 13.57 0.76
N GLY A 239 -15.59 14.26 1.89
CA GLY A 239 -14.38 14.13 2.71
C GLY A 239 -14.15 12.72 3.26
N ASP A 240 -15.22 11.94 3.42
CA ASP A 240 -15.21 10.56 3.92
C ASP A 240 -15.22 9.49 2.81
N SER A 241 -15.15 9.91 1.54
CA SER A 241 -14.96 9.01 0.38
C SER A 241 -13.59 8.37 0.45
N SER A 242 -13.48 7.10 0.06
CA SER A 242 -12.23 6.36 0.18
C SER A 242 -11.38 6.44 -1.08
N ILE A 243 -10.08 6.62 -0.91
CA ILE A 243 -9.08 6.57 -1.99
C ILE A 243 -8.03 5.52 -1.64
N HIS A 244 -7.72 4.66 -2.61
CA HIS A 244 -6.73 3.59 -2.47
C HIS A 244 -5.59 3.74 -3.48
N PHE A 245 -4.37 3.62 -3.01
CA PHE A 245 -3.16 3.44 -3.81
C PHE A 245 -2.61 2.04 -3.55
N HIS A 246 -2.74 1.16 -4.55
CA HIS A 246 -2.12 -0.15 -4.52
C HIS A 246 -0.73 -0.03 -5.16
N MET A 247 0.30 0.00 -4.33
CA MET A 247 1.68 0.09 -4.81
C MET A 247 2.24 -1.30 -5.11
N GLY A 248 3.32 -1.32 -5.87
CA GLY A 248 4.17 -2.46 -6.09
C GLY A 248 5.58 -1.99 -6.43
N TYR A 249 6.40 -2.90 -6.93
CA TYR A 249 7.73 -2.58 -7.42
C TYR A 249 7.67 -2.10 -8.87
N SER A 250 8.54 -1.15 -9.20
CA SER A 250 8.73 -0.68 -10.56
C SER A 250 9.33 -1.77 -11.46
N ASN A 251 8.85 -1.85 -12.70
CA ASN A 251 9.49 -2.65 -13.75
C ASN A 251 10.70 -1.94 -14.39
N GLU A 252 10.79 -0.62 -14.23
CA GLU A 252 11.81 0.24 -14.85
C GLU A 252 13.05 0.36 -13.96
N LYS A 253 12.86 0.57 -12.66
CA LYS A 253 13.94 0.78 -11.70
C LYS A 253 13.89 -0.26 -10.59
N LEU A 254 15.00 -0.98 -10.42
CA LEU A 254 15.16 -1.96 -9.35
C LEU A 254 15.02 -1.26 -7.99
N LEU A 255 14.24 -1.85 -7.08
CA LEU A 255 13.97 -1.28 -5.75
C LEU A 255 13.42 0.16 -5.83
N ALA A 256 12.49 0.43 -6.75
CA ALA A 256 11.64 1.61 -6.69
C ALA A 256 10.16 1.17 -6.59
N GLU A 257 9.32 2.01 -5.99
CA GLU A 257 7.87 1.79 -6.01
C GLU A 257 7.27 2.22 -7.36
N ASP A 258 6.13 1.65 -7.71
CA ASP A 258 5.25 2.12 -8.78
C ASP A 258 3.78 1.88 -8.39
N ILE A 259 2.87 2.63 -9.00
CA ILE A 259 1.43 2.44 -8.82
C ILE A 259 0.92 1.31 -9.72
N LEU A 260 0.28 0.32 -9.10
CA LEU A 260 -0.38 -0.77 -9.83
C LEU A 260 -1.84 -0.40 -10.12
N LEU A 261 -2.50 0.21 -9.13
CA LEU A 261 -3.90 0.58 -9.21
C LEU A 261 -4.19 1.77 -8.29
N PHE A 262 -4.84 2.79 -8.84
CA PHE A 262 -5.49 3.87 -8.12
C PHE A 262 -7.00 3.65 -8.12
N GLU A 263 -7.68 3.82 -7.00
CA GLU A 263 -9.14 3.73 -6.90
C GLU A 263 -9.74 4.88 -6.08
N ILE A 264 -10.90 5.38 -6.52
CA ILE A 264 -11.76 6.31 -5.79
C ILE A 264 -13.12 5.63 -5.57
N PHE A 265 -13.57 5.58 -4.33
CA PHE A 265 -14.90 5.13 -3.93
C PHE A 265 -15.72 6.36 -3.55
N PRO A 266 -16.59 6.86 -4.44
CA PRO A 266 -17.28 8.14 -4.22
C PRO A 266 -18.16 8.12 -2.99
N VAL A 267 -18.79 7.00 -2.64
CA VAL A 267 -19.66 6.90 -1.46
C VAL A 267 -19.06 5.91 -0.47
N LYS A 268 -18.94 6.33 0.80
CA LYS A 268 -18.45 5.47 1.89
C LYS A 268 -19.31 4.21 2.02
N GLY A 269 -18.65 3.05 1.95
CA GLY A 269 -19.32 1.74 1.96
C GLY A 269 -20.10 1.38 0.68
N GLY A 270 -20.11 2.26 -0.32
CA GLY A 270 -20.74 2.02 -1.62
C GLY A 270 -19.93 1.07 -2.50
N LYS A 271 -20.57 0.53 -3.54
CA LYS A 271 -19.94 -0.37 -4.52
C LYS A 271 -19.38 0.33 -5.74
N ALA A 272 -19.79 1.58 -5.97
CA ALA A 272 -19.29 2.38 -7.08
C ALA A 272 -17.80 2.66 -6.89
N GLN A 273 -17.03 2.63 -7.98
CA GLN A 273 -15.61 2.99 -7.96
C GLN A 273 -15.10 3.46 -9.32
N TYR A 274 -14.23 4.46 -9.29
CA TYR A 274 -13.42 4.90 -10.42
C TYR A 274 -12.00 4.41 -10.22
N ARG A 275 -11.28 4.08 -11.31
CA ARG A 275 -9.93 3.54 -11.17
C ARG A 275 -9.01 3.79 -12.36
N ILE A 276 -7.71 3.82 -12.10
CA ILE A 276 -6.64 3.87 -13.08
C ILE A 276 -5.69 2.70 -12.78
N GLN A 277 -5.49 1.80 -13.74
CA GLN A 277 -4.68 0.60 -13.57
C GLN A 277 -3.57 0.54 -14.59
N SER A 278 -2.33 0.26 -14.15
CA SER A 278 -1.22 -0.03 -15.05
C SER A 278 -1.23 -1.52 -15.46
N PHE A 279 -0.91 -1.76 -16.73
CA PHE A 279 -0.76 -3.09 -17.30
C PHE A 279 0.59 -3.21 -17.99
N TYR A 280 1.22 -4.37 -17.81
CA TYR A 280 2.52 -4.68 -18.39
C TYR A 280 2.43 -5.87 -19.33
N GLU A 281 3.25 -5.85 -20.38
CA GLU A 281 3.41 -6.99 -21.27
C GLU A 281 3.76 -8.26 -20.47
N PRO A 282 3.06 -9.38 -20.69
CA PRO A 282 3.31 -10.64 -19.99
C PRO A 282 4.74 -11.15 -20.25
N GLY A 283 5.39 -11.65 -19.21
CA GLY A 283 6.62 -12.41 -19.36
C GLY A 283 6.37 -13.86 -19.77
N VAL A 284 7.46 -14.60 -19.95
CA VAL A 284 7.41 -16.01 -20.36
C VAL A 284 6.66 -16.89 -19.34
N PHE A 285 6.81 -16.58 -18.04
CA PHE A 285 6.20 -17.32 -16.93
C PHE A 285 4.78 -16.86 -16.57
N SER A 286 4.30 -15.77 -17.20
CA SER A 286 2.99 -15.24 -16.94
C SER A 286 1.88 -16.25 -17.23
N SER A 287 0.91 -16.33 -16.31
CA SER A 287 -0.24 -17.24 -16.44
C SER A 287 -1.02 -17.01 -17.74
N ALA A 288 -1.60 -18.08 -18.31
CA ALA A 288 -2.48 -17.99 -19.49
C ALA A 288 -3.62 -16.96 -19.31
N LYS A 289 -4.17 -16.89 -18.09
CA LYS A 289 -5.19 -15.88 -17.73
C LYS A 289 -4.68 -14.45 -17.89
N TYR A 290 -3.43 -14.17 -17.53
CA TYR A 290 -2.85 -12.85 -17.68
C TYR A 290 -2.51 -12.53 -19.15
N LYS A 291 -1.98 -13.51 -19.90
CA LYS A 291 -1.74 -13.37 -21.34
C LYS A 291 -3.03 -13.02 -22.09
N SER A 292 -4.11 -13.76 -21.86
CA SER A 292 -5.43 -13.44 -22.43
C SER A 292 -5.96 -12.07 -21.98
N LYS A 293 -5.70 -11.65 -20.73
CA LYS A 293 -6.06 -10.32 -20.23
C LYS A 293 -5.30 -9.23 -20.98
N TRP A 294 -4.00 -9.43 -21.23
CA TRP A 294 -3.16 -8.52 -22.00
C TRP A 294 -3.61 -8.43 -23.46
N ASP A 295 -3.90 -9.57 -24.10
CA ASP A 295 -4.41 -9.59 -25.49
C ASP A 295 -5.73 -8.81 -25.60
N ALA A 296 -6.60 -8.91 -24.60
CA ALA A 296 -7.83 -8.14 -24.56
C ALA A 296 -7.59 -6.63 -24.36
N VAL A 297 -6.56 -6.26 -23.58
CA VAL A 297 -6.14 -4.86 -23.41
C VAL A 297 -5.55 -4.32 -24.71
N THR A 298 -4.57 -5.00 -25.31
CA THR A 298 -3.88 -4.49 -26.51
C THR A 298 -4.76 -4.39 -27.75
N ASN A 299 -5.83 -5.18 -27.81
CA ASN A 299 -6.82 -5.12 -28.89
C ASN A 299 -8.09 -4.35 -28.50
N SER A 300 -8.17 -3.78 -27.30
CA SER A 300 -9.36 -3.09 -26.78
C SER A 300 -10.65 -3.92 -26.95
N THR A 301 -10.63 -5.20 -26.54
CA THR A 301 -11.74 -6.14 -26.71
C THR A 301 -12.30 -6.64 -25.37
N GLY A 302 -13.49 -7.25 -25.44
CA GLY A 302 -14.17 -7.83 -24.28
C GLY A 302 -14.34 -6.81 -23.16
N ASP A 303 -13.77 -7.13 -21.99
CA ASP A 303 -13.79 -6.30 -20.79
C ASP A 303 -13.15 -4.90 -20.95
N TYR A 304 -12.33 -4.68 -21.98
CA TYR A 304 -11.55 -3.45 -22.22
C TYR A 304 -12.02 -2.66 -23.43
N SER A 305 -13.20 -2.98 -23.96
CA SER A 305 -13.76 -2.36 -25.17
C SER A 305 -14.25 -0.92 -25.01
N GLY A 306 -14.23 -0.37 -23.79
CA GLY A 306 -14.82 0.94 -23.50
C GLY A 306 -16.36 0.97 -23.49
N LYS A 307 -17.02 -0.18 -23.67
CA LYS A 307 -18.48 -0.32 -23.63
C LYS A 307 -18.96 -0.73 -22.25
N VAL A 308 -20.24 -0.47 -21.96
CA VAL A 308 -20.90 -0.95 -20.74
C VAL A 308 -21.03 -2.47 -20.77
N ILE A 309 -20.58 -3.11 -19.69
CA ILE A 309 -20.69 -4.55 -19.48
C ILE A 309 -21.42 -4.80 -18.17
N ASN A 310 -22.54 -5.51 -18.25
CA ASN A 310 -23.26 -6.00 -17.07
C ASN A 310 -22.57 -7.25 -16.52
N LYS A 311 -22.15 -7.20 -15.26
CA LYS A 311 -21.49 -8.31 -14.53
C LYS A 311 -22.37 -8.86 -13.39
N GLY A 312 -23.69 -8.74 -13.52
CA GLY A 312 -24.67 -9.20 -12.54
C GLY A 312 -25.04 -8.12 -11.54
N ASP A 313 -24.17 -7.85 -10.57
CA ASP A 313 -24.42 -6.88 -9.50
C ASP A 313 -23.84 -5.48 -9.79
N LYS A 314 -23.20 -5.31 -10.94
CA LYS A 314 -22.53 -4.06 -11.35
C LYS A 314 -22.48 -3.88 -12.85
N LEU A 315 -22.46 -2.62 -13.25
CA LEU A 315 -22.15 -2.15 -14.60
C LEU A 315 -20.69 -1.70 -14.61
N VAL A 316 -19.94 -2.14 -15.62
CA VAL A 316 -18.50 -1.90 -15.71
C VAL A 316 -18.17 -1.34 -17.07
N ILE A 317 -17.41 -0.24 -17.09
CA ILE A 317 -16.72 0.25 -18.28
C ILE A 317 -15.22 0.23 -17.98
N LYS A 318 -14.43 -0.38 -18.85
CA LYS A 318 -12.97 -0.21 -18.84
C LYS A 318 -12.50 0.21 -20.21
N LYS A 319 -11.64 1.21 -20.25
CA LYS A 319 -11.14 1.82 -21.48
C LYS A 319 -9.61 1.86 -21.44
N VAL A 320 -8.99 1.38 -22.52
CA VAL A 320 -7.55 1.47 -22.72
C VAL A 320 -7.19 2.88 -23.14
N VAL A 321 -6.14 3.43 -22.55
CA VAL A 321 -5.65 4.78 -22.88
C VAL A 321 -4.47 4.62 -23.82
N GLU A 322 -4.74 4.44 -25.12
CA GLU A 322 -3.73 4.11 -26.12
C GLU A 322 -2.55 5.10 -26.17
N SER A 323 -2.79 6.38 -25.88
CA SER A 323 -1.73 7.41 -25.82
C SER A 323 -0.69 7.16 -24.73
N THR A 324 -1.01 6.34 -23.72
CA THR A 324 -0.10 5.98 -22.63
C THR A 324 0.73 4.74 -22.92
N LYS A 325 0.53 4.10 -24.08
CA LYS A 325 1.31 2.94 -24.47
C LYS A 325 2.77 3.36 -24.63
N LYS A 326 3.62 2.88 -23.72
CA LYS A 326 5.04 3.20 -23.66
C LYS A 326 5.85 1.93 -23.66
N GLU A 327 6.86 1.88 -24.53
CA GLU A 327 7.94 0.90 -24.44
C GLU A 327 9.01 1.44 -23.49
N PHE A 328 9.44 0.62 -22.54
CA PHE A 328 10.57 0.91 -21.69
C PHE A 328 11.50 -0.29 -21.60
N THR A 329 12.75 -0.01 -21.26
CA THR A 329 13.75 -1.03 -21.00
C THR A 329 13.62 -1.48 -19.56
N SER A 330 13.28 -2.75 -19.32
CA SER A 330 13.32 -3.29 -17.96
C SER A 330 14.76 -3.45 -17.46
N ILE A 331 14.87 -3.78 -16.18
CA ILE A 331 16.12 -3.97 -15.43
C ILE A 331 17.08 -5.02 -16.06
N ASP A 332 16.64 -5.76 -17.08
CA ASP A 332 17.39 -6.78 -17.81
C ASP A 332 17.54 -6.50 -19.30
N ASP A 333 17.46 -5.22 -19.68
CA ASP A 333 17.63 -4.73 -21.04
C ASP A 333 16.60 -5.27 -22.04
N LYS A 334 15.52 -5.90 -21.56
CA LYS A 334 14.37 -6.28 -22.38
C LYS A 334 13.46 -5.08 -22.56
N LYS A 335 12.92 -4.94 -23.77
CA LYS A 335 11.86 -3.97 -24.08
C LYS A 335 10.51 -4.54 -23.66
N ILE A 336 9.75 -3.78 -22.88
CA ILE A 336 8.41 -4.14 -22.41
C ILE A 336 7.46 -2.96 -22.62
N ASN A 337 6.24 -3.29 -23.00
CA ASN A 337 5.16 -2.32 -23.09
C ASN A 337 4.44 -2.17 -21.73
N LYS A 338 4.19 -0.91 -21.33
CA LYS A 338 3.22 -0.49 -20.28
C LYS A 338 2.08 0.26 -20.95
N VAL A 339 0.86 0.08 -20.46
CA VAL A 339 -0.31 0.89 -20.86
C VAL A 339 -1.24 1.08 -19.66
N PHE A 340 -1.90 2.23 -19.58
CA PHE A 340 -2.94 2.47 -18.59
C PHE A 340 -4.33 2.07 -19.10
N VAL A 341 -5.13 1.56 -18.17
CA VAL A 341 -6.54 1.29 -18.36
C VAL A 341 -7.33 2.06 -17.30
N THR A 342 -8.24 2.91 -17.73
CA THR A 342 -9.22 3.55 -16.86
C THR A 342 -10.43 2.64 -16.69
N GLY A 343 -11.06 2.68 -15.53
CA GLY A 343 -12.23 1.89 -15.23
C GLY A 343 -13.24 2.63 -14.38
N CYS A 344 -14.50 2.27 -14.57
CA CYS A 344 -15.63 2.81 -13.84
C CYS A 344 -16.60 1.67 -13.55
N TYR A 345 -17.02 1.58 -12.29
CA TYR A 345 -17.88 0.55 -11.77
C TYR A 345 -19.05 1.23 -11.09
N GLN A 346 -20.25 0.85 -11.47
CA GLN A 346 -21.49 1.39 -10.91
C GLN A 346 -22.42 0.23 -10.52
N GLU A 347 -23.35 0.50 -9.61
CA GLU A 347 -24.43 -0.43 -9.30
C GLU A 347 -25.36 -0.59 -10.51
N THR A 348 -26.06 -1.72 -10.64
CA THR A 348 -26.98 -1.96 -11.77
C THR A 348 -28.19 -1.05 -11.80
N SER A 349 -28.53 -0.43 -10.66
CA SER A 349 -29.56 0.59 -10.53
C SER A 349 -29.11 1.99 -10.96
N ALA A 350 -27.82 2.18 -11.27
CA ALA A 350 -27.30 3.49 -11.64
C ALA A 350 -27.82 3.93 -13.01
N GLU A 351 -28.36 5.14 -13.06
CA GLU A 351 -28.72 5.83 -14.30
C GLU A 351 -27.49 6.55 -14.87
N ASP A 352 -27.49 6.80 -16.19
CA ASP A 352 -26.47 7.60 -16.88
C ASP A 352 -25.01 7.13 -16.68
N VAL A 353 -24.80 5.82 -16.49
CA VAL A 353 -23.47 5.22 -16.21
C VAL A 353 -22.43 5.66 -17.23
N GLU A 354 -22.75 5.66 -18.53
CA GLU A 354 -21.81 6.09 -19.57
C GLU A 354 -21.38 7.55 -19.41
N LYS A 355 -22.32 8.44 -19.09
CA LYS A 355 -22.03 9.88 -18.90
C LYS A 355 -21.12 10.10 -17.69
N ASP A 356 -21.45 9.48 -16.56
CA ASP A 356 -20.66 9.57 -15.33
C ASP A 356 -19.25 9.00 -15.50
N CYS A 357 -19.13 7.81 -16.11
CA CYS A 357 -17.85 7.21 -16.39
C CYS A 357 -17.02 8.02 -17.40
N ASN A 358 -17.66 8.59 -18.44
CA ASN A 358 -16.97 9.43 -19.41
C ASN A 358 -16.47 10.74 -18.79
N ALA A 359 -17.23 11.35 -17.88
CA ALA A 359 -16.80 12.53 -17.13
C ALA A 359 -15.51 12.21 -16.34
N PHE A 360 -15.46 11.07 -15.66
CA PHE A 360 -14.22 10.61 -15.01
C PHE A 360 -13.09 10.40 -16.02
N PHE A 361 -13.33 9.70 -17.14
CA PHE A 361 -12.25 9.43 -18.10
C PHE A 361 -11.69 10.70 -18.75
N GLN A 362 -12.52 11.73 -18.96
CA GLN A 362 -12.12 13.02 -19.52
C GLN A 362 -11.43 13.92 -18.49
N SER A 363 -11.63 13.67 -17.20
CA SER A 363 -10.97 14.41 -16.11
C SER A 363 -9.50 14.07 -15.92
N ILE A 364 -9.02 13.00 -16.58
CA ILE A 364 -7.67 12.45 -16.37
C ILE A 364 -6.75 12.96 -17.47
N ASP A 365 -5.63 13.56 -17.05
CA ASP A 365 -4.52 13.94 -17.89
C ASP A 365 -3.32 13.04 -17.58
N PHE A 366 -2.83 12.28 -18.56
CA PHE A 366 -1.67 11.38 -18.38
C PHE A 366 -0.39 12.08 -18.81
N LEU A 367 0.67 11.93 -18.01
CA LEU A 367 1.94 12.67 -18.14
C LEU A 367 3.03 11.96 -18.95
#